data_AF-A0A535AUT5-F1
#
_entry.id   AF-A0A535AUT5-F1
#
_cell.length_a   1.000
_cell.length_b   1.000
_cell.length_c   1.000
_cell.angle_alpha   90.00
_cell.angle_beta   90.00
_cell.angle_gamma   90.00
#
_symmetry.space_group_name_H-M   'P 1'
#
loop_
_entity.id
_entity.type
_entity.pdbx_description
1 polymer ?
#
loop_
_entity_poly.entity_id
_entity_poly.type
_entity_poly.pdbx_seq_one_letter_code
_entity_poly.pdbx_strand_id
1 'polypeptide(L)'
;MINQLERWAPLGGIIFVVLLVIGVGLIGDHPDPDEPNQNISDYLGDSGAHTRNIIGAYLWAVAGIAFLWFLTYLRGILRAAEGAPGTLSNLGFAAGLAFTVLLMAGGATIAAVAGAIEFRDAPITEPDLVRTLPQMGYAMVLLGGGFAALVLVLTTSIISLQTGAL
;
A
#
# COMPACT_ATOMS: atom_id res chain seq x y z
N MET A 1 -28.49 10.56 -4.68
CA MET A 1 -27.76 9.44 -4.04
C MET A 1 -26.25 9.70 -3.87
N ILE A 2 -25.65 10.72 -4.52
CA ILE A 2 -24.21 11.04 -4.42
C ILE A 2 -23.83 11.77 -3.10
N ASN A 3 -24.74 12.52 -2.47
CA ASN A 3 -24.44 13.32 -1.27
C ASN A 3 -24.07 12.53 0.00
N GLN A 4 -24.42 11.24 0.10
CA GLN A 4 -23.97 10.43 1.25
C GLN A 4 -22.52 9.98 1.05
N LEU A 5 -22.13 9.62 -0.17
CA LEU A 5 -20.77 9.21 -0.50
C LEU A 5 -19.74 10.31 -0.19
N GLU A 6 -20.08 11.57 -0.48
CA GLU A 6 -19.24 12.73 -0.16
C GLU A 6 -19.04 12.94 1.35
N ARG A 7 -20.03 12.59 2.16
CA ARG A 7 -19.99 12.77 3.62
C ARG A 7 -19.15 11.69 4.32
N TRP A 8 -19.04 10.51 3.72
CA TRP A 8 -18.25 9.39 4.24
C TRP A 8 -16.88 9.24 3.57
N ALA A 9 -16.62 9.94 2.46
CA ALA A 9 -15.33 9.86 1.77
C ALA A 9 -14.09 10.19 2.63
N PRO A 10 -14.14 11.15 3.59
CA PRO A 10 -13.03 11.37 4.52
C PRO A 10 -12.74 10.16 5.42
N LEU A 11 -13.75 9.33 5.74
CA LEU A 11 -13.52 8.08 6.47
C LEU A 11 -12.66 7.12 5.67
N GLY A 12 -12.68 7.15 4.33
CA GLY A 12 -11.83 6.30 3.49
C GLY A 12 -10.34 6.48 3.81
N GLY A 13 -9.90 7.71 4.06
CA GLY A 13 -8.52 8.00 4.45
C GLY A 13 -8.17 7.48 5.84
N ILE A 14 -9.09 7.61 6.81
CA ILE A 14 -8.90 7.08 8.17
C ILE A 14 -8.84 5.54 8.14
N ILE A 15 -9.78 4.91 7.43
CA ILE A 15 -9.82 3.46 7.25
C ILE A 15 -8.54 2.97 6.58
N PHE A 16 -8.07 3.66 5.54
CA PHE A 16 -6.80 3.37 4.90
C PHE A 16 -5.64 3.38 5.90
N VAL A 17 -5.49 4.45 6.70
CA VAL A 17 -4.40 4.55 7.68
C VAL A 17 -4.47 3.43 8.71
N VAL A 18 -5.65 3.15 9.26
CA VAL A 18 -5.82 2.08 10.26
C VAL A 18 -5.46 0.72 9.68
N LEU A 19 -6.00 0.38 8.51
CA LEU A 19 -5.72 -0.89 7.85
C LEU A 19 -4.26 -1.02 7.44
N LEU A 20 -3.65 0.06 6.95
CA LEU A 20 -2.24 0.08 6.56
C LEU A 20 -1.34 -0.17 7.77
N VAL A 21 -1.57 0.52 8.89
CA VAL A 21 -0.75 0.37 10.12
C VAL A 21 -0.85 -1.04 10.67
N ILE A 22 -2.06 -1.60 10.76
CA ILE A 22 -2.26 -2.99 11.21
C ILE A 22 -1.59 -3.94 10.22
N GLY A 23 -1.78 -3.72 8.92
CA GLY A 23 -1.21 -4.55 7.87
C GLY A 23 0.32 -4.55 7.87
N VAL A 24 0.96 -3.39 8.09
CA VAL A 24 2.43 -3.28 8.21
C VAL A 24 2.95 -4.15 9.35
N GLY A 25 2.28 -4.12 10.51
CA GLY A 25 2.69 -4.92 11.67
C GLY A 25 2.54 -6.43 11.45
N LEU A 26 1.60 -6.86 10.61
CA LEU A 26 1.37 -8.28 10.32
C LEU A 26 2.20 -8.80 9.15
N ILE A 27 2.37 -7.99 8.10
CA ILE A 27 3.11 -8.37 6.90
C ILE A 27 4.62 -8.41 7.14
N GLY A 28 5.10 -7.64 8.12
CA GLY A 28 6.50 -7.62 8.55
C GLY A 28 6.90 -8.76 9.48
N ASP A 29 6.02 -9.73 9.76
CA ASP A 29 6.32 -10.92 10.59
C ASP A 29 7.10 -11.95 9.75
N HIS A 30 8.27 -11.53 9.26
CA HIS A 30 9.25 -12.32 8.53
C HIS A 30 10.67 -11.92 8.99
N PRO A 31 11.67 -12.81 8.92
CA PRO A 31 13.02 -12.49 9.34
C PRO A 31 13.63 -11.38 8.46
N ASP A 32 14.47 -10.56 9.07
CA ASP A 32 15.25 -9.54 8.37
C ASP A 32 16.31 -10.17 7.44
N PRO A 33 16.74 -9.50 6.36
CA PRO A 33 17.60 -10.10 5.34
C PRO A 33 19.00 -10.46 5.86
N ASP A 34 19.49 -9.79 6.88
CA ASP A 34 20.78 -10.01 7.52
C ASP A 34 20.72 -11.02 8.70
N GLU A 35 19.53 -11.56 9.00
CA GLU A 35 19.37 -12.54 10.06
C GLU A 35 20.04 -13.90 9.73
N PRO A 36 20.46 -14.64 10.78
CA PRO A 36 21.02 -15.97 10.62
C PRO A 36 20.09 -16.92 9.87
N ASN A 37 20.66 -17.86 9.12
CA ASN A 37 19.89 -18.87 8.38
C ASN A 37 18.97 -19.71 9.29
N GLN A 38 19.26 -19.80 10.58
CA GLN A 38 18.42 -20.48 11.56
C GLN A 38 17.03 -19.80 11.71
N ASN A 39 16.99 -18.48 11.77
CA ASN A 39 15.72 -17.74 11.89
C ASN A 39 14.89 -17.88 10.61
N ILE A 40 15.56 -17.99 9.45
CA ILE A 40 14.90 -18.27 8.18
C ILE A 40 14.32 -19.69 8.16
N SER A 41 15.06 -20.70 8.64
CA SER A 41 14.52 -22.05 8.74
C SER A 41 13.37 -22.15 9.74
N ASP A 42 13.42 -21.39 10.83
CA ASP A 42 12.34 -21.33 11.82
C ASP A 42 11.09 -20.69 11.20
N TYR A 43 11.24 -19.58 10.47
CA TYR A 43 10.15 -18.95 9.73
C TYR A 43 9.52 -19.90 8.70
N LEU A 44 10.33 -20.61 7.90
CA LEU A 44 9.83 -21.57 6.89
C LEU A 44 9.02 -22.72 7.51
N GLY A 45 9.24 -23.03 8.80
CA GLY A 45 8.46 -24.00 9.56
C GLY A 45 7.27 -23.41 10.33
N ASP A 46 7.12 -22.08 10.36
CA ASP A 46 6.12 -21.38 11.17
C ASP A 46 4.88 -20.97 10.35
N SER A 47 3.90 -21.87 10.31
CA SER A 47 2.58 -21.60 9.72
C SER A 47 1.86 -20.38 10.34
N GLY A 48 2.15 -20.05 11.59
CA GLY A 48 1.58 -18.89 12.27
C GLY A 48 2.13 -17.59 11.69
N ALA A 49 3.44 -17.52 11.47
CA ALA A 49 4.10 -16.39 10.80
C ALA A 49 3.59 -16.24 9.36
N HIS A 50 3.48 -17.33 8.61
CA HIS A 50 2.93 -17.30 7.25
C HIS A 50 1.49 -16.76 7.21
N THR A 51 0.64 -17.24 8.12
CA THR A 51 -0.76 -16.79 8.21
C THR A 51 -0.85 -15.29 8.48
N ARG A 52 -0.06 -14.77 9.42
CA ARG A 52 -0.02 -13.33 9.73
C ARG A 52 0.47 -12.52 8.54
N ASN A 53 1.51 -12.98 7.85
CA ASN A 53 2.04 -12.31 6.67
C ASN A 53 0.99 -12.20 5.56
N ILE A 54 0.28 -13.30 5.28
CA ILE A 54 -0.84 -13.35 4.33
C ILE A 54 -1.97 -12.39 4.73
N ILE A 55 -2.38 -12.39 6.01
CA ILE A 55 -3.39 -11.46 6.53
C ILE A 55 -2.94 -10.01 6.32
N GLY A 56 -1.67 -9.71 6.60
CA GLY A 56 -1.07 -8.39 6.36
C GLY A 56 -1.18 -7.95 4.90
N ALA A 57 -0.87 -8.84 3.95
CA ALA A 57 -1.01 -8.55 2.52
C ALA A 57 -2.46 -8.29 2.09
N TYR A 58 -3.43 -9.04 2.62
CA TYR A 58 -4.84 -8.77 2.37
C TYR A 58 -5.27 -7.42 2.97
N LEU A 59 -4.80 -7.07 4.17
CA LEU A 59 -5.07 -5.76 4.75
C LEU A 59 -4.49 -4.63 3.90
N TRP A 60 -3.29 -4.79 3.33
CA TRP A 60 -2.72 -3.81 2.39
C TRP A 60 -3.55 -3.68 1.11
N ALA A 61 -4.07 -4.79 0.58
CA ALA A 61 -4.96 -4.77 -0.57
C ALA A 61 -6.27 -4.01 -0.28
N VAL A 62 -6.91 -4.29 0.86
CA VAL A 62 -8.13 -3.59 1.29
C VAL A 62 -7.86 -2.13 1.62
N ALA A 63 -6.72 -1.82 2.25
CA ALA A 63 -6.26 -0.46 2.49
C ALA A 63 -6.13 0.30 1.17
N GLY A 64 -5.50 -0.29 0.15
CA GLY A 64 -5.39 0.30 -1.19
C GLY A 64 -6.76 0.65 -1.79
N ILE A 65 -7.75 -0.23 -1.65
CA ILE A 65 -9.12 0.04 -2.11
C ILE A 65 -9.76 1.21 -1.34
N ALA A 66 -9.62 1.24 -0.02
CA ALA A 66 -10.10 2.35 0.81
C ALA A 66 -9.41 3.68 0.43
N PHE A 67 -8.13 3.62 0.08
CA PHE A 67 -7.38 4.78 -0.41
C PHE A 67 -7.88 5.26 -1.78
N LEU A 68 -8.21 4.37 -2.72
CA LEU A 68 -8.79 4.77 -4.02
C LEU A 68 -10.11 5.51 -3.85
N TRP A 69 -10.90 5.12 -2.85
CA TRP A 69 -12.14 5.82 -2.52
C TRP A 69 -11.87 7.26 -2.06
N PHE A 70 -10.94 7.41 -1.11
CA PHE A 70 -10.48 8.72 -0.65
C PHE A 70 -9.88 9.55 -1.79
N LEU A 71 -9.03 8.94 -2.63
CA LEU A 71 -8.36 9.57 -3.76
C LEU A 71 -9.34 10.08 -4.81
N THR A 72 -10.41 9.32 -5.08
CA THR A 72 -11.46 9.73 -6.02
C THR A 72 -12.20 10.97 -5.52
N TYR A 73 -12.52 11.01 -4.23
CA TYR A 73 -13.12 12.18 -3.60
C TYR A 73 -12.18 13.39 -3.59
N LEU A 74 -10.91 13.18 -3.20
CA LEU A 74 -9.89 14.22 -3.20
C LEU A 74 -9.71 14.81 -4.61
N ARG A 75 -9.67 13.98 -5.65
CA ARG A 75 -9.62 14.46 -7.05
C ARG A 75 -10.82 15.35 -7.37
N GLY A 76 -12.01 15.01 -6.91
CA GLY A 76 -13.22 15.81 -7.12
C GLY A 76 -13.08 17.22 -6.54
N ILE A 77 -12.61 17.33 -5.29
CA ILE A 77 -12.35 18.62 -4.62
C ILE A 77 -11.30 19.41 -5.38
N LEU A 78 -10.14 18.80 -5.63
CA LEU A 78 -9.02 19.47 -6.28
C LEU A 78 -9.38 19.94 -7.69
N ARG A 79 -10.11 19.12 -8.45
CA ARG A 79 -10.53 19.46 -9.81
C ARG A 79 -11.53 20.61 -9.82
N ALA A 80 -12.45 20.65 -8.86
CA ALA A 80 -13.40 21.76 -8.72
C ALA A 80 -12.69 23.06 -8.34
N ALA A 81 -11.67 22.99 -7.48
CA ALA A 81 -10.88 24.13 -7.05
C ALA A 81 -9.94 24.66 -8.14
N GLU A 82 -9.23 23.78 -8.85
CA GLU A 82 -8.26 24.16 -9.90
C GLU A 82 -8.94 24.71 -11.17
N GLY A 83 -10.16 24.26 -11.48
CA GLY A 83 -10.86 24.63 -12.70
C GLY A 83 -10.24 24.01 -13.96
N ALA A 84 -10.58 24.53 -15.14
CA ALA A 84 -9.98 24.09 -16.40
C ALA A 84 -8.59 24.74 -16.60
N PRO A 85 -7.54 23.99 -17.01
CA PRO A 85 -7.55 22.62 -17.55
C PRO A 85 -7.43 21.49 -16.52
N GLY A 86 -7.18 21.81 -15.24
CA GLY A 86 -7.11 20.90 -14.10
C GLY A 86 -6.00 19.84 -14.18
N THR A 87 -4.84 20.25 -14.67
CA THR A 87 -3.68 19.40 -14.96
C THR A 87 -3.06 18.86 -13.67
N LEU A 88 -2.95 19.67 -12.62
CA LEU A 88 -2.34 19.27 -11.35
C LEU A 88 -3.21 18.24 -10.63
N SER A 89 -4.54 18.42 -10.65
CA SER A 89 -5.51 17.47 -10.10
C SER A 89 -5.43 16.10 -10.78
N ASN A 90 -5.24 16.09 -12.10
CA ASN A 90 -5.09 14.86 -12.87
C ASN A 90 -3.74 14.18 -12.58
N LEU A 91 -2.66 14.95 -12.47
CA LEU A 91 -1.33 14.44 -12.11
C LEU A 91 -1.35 13.83 -10.71
N GLY A 92 -1.93 14.54 -9.73
CA GLY A 92 -2.08 14.05 -8.36
C GLY A 92 -2.88 12.75 -8.30
N PHE A 93 -4.00 12.68 -9.00
CA PHE A 93 -4.79 11.44 -9.09
C PHE A 93 -4.01 10.28 -9.70
N ALA A 94 -3.30 10.51 -10.82
CA ALA A 94 -2.48 9.48 -11.46
C ALA A 94 -1.36 8.99 -10.52
N ALA A 95 -0.74 9.89 -9.78
CA ALA A 95 0.30 9.56 -8.81
C ALA A 95 -0.26 8.77 -7.61
N GLY A 96 -1.42 9.16 -7.07
CA GLY A 96 -2.10 8.38 -6.03
C GLY A 96 -2.51 6.98 -6.49
N LEU A 97 -2.95 6.84 -7.74
CA LEU A 97 -3.25 5.54 -8.34
C LEU A 97 -1.99 4.68 -8.47
N ALA A 98 -0.89 5.26 -8.97
CA ALA A 98 0.39 4.58 -9.06
C ALA A 98 0.90 4.11 -7.69
N PHE A 99 0.80 4.96 -6.66
CA PHE A 99 1.10 4.59 -5.28
C PHE A 99 0.27 3.38 -4.83
N THR A 100 -1.04 3.40 -5.09
CA THR A 100 -1.94 2.30 -4.69
C THR A 100 -1.55 0.98 -5.34
N VAL A 101 -1.28 1.00 -6.65
CA VAL A 101 -0.89 -0.20 -7.39
C VAL A 101 0.41 -0.76 -6.84
N LEU A 102 1.41 0.11 -6.59
CA LEU A 102 2.70 -0.29 -6.04
C LEU A 102 2.60 -0.78 -4.60
N LEU A 103 1.71 -0.19 -3.80
CA LEU A 103 1.41 -0.66 -2.44
C LEU A 103 0.88 -2.10 -2.47
N MET A 104 -0.13 -2.37 -3.30
CA MET A 104 -0.74 -3.70 -3.42
C MET A 104 0.24 -4.73 -3.98
N ALA A 105 0.98 -4.36 -5.04
CA ALA A 105 1.99 -5.22 -5.64
C ALA A 105 3.13 -5.50 -4.66
N GLY A 106 3.59 -4.50 -3.91
CA GLY A 106 4.62 -4.64 -2.89
C GLY A 106 4.18 -5.57 -1.76
N GLY A 107 2.97 -5.40 -1.24
CA GLY A 107 2.40 -6.31 -0.23
C GLY A 107 2.29 -7.75 -0.72
N ALA A 108 1.78 -7.97 -1.94
CA ALA A 108 1.73 -9.29 -2.54
C ALA A 108 3.13 -9.92 -2.73
N THR A 109 4.13 -9.08 -3.03
CA THR A 109 5.52 -9.53 -3.19
C THR A 109 6.15 -9.92 -1.85
N ILE A 110 5.90 -9.16 -0.78
CA ILE A 110 6.39 -9.49 0.58
C ILE A 110 5.82 -10.83 1.05
N ALA A 111 4.51 -11.05 0.87
CA ALA A 111 3.83 -12.27 1.29
C ALA A 111 3.99 -13.44 0.31
N ALA A 112 4.78 -13.31 -0.76
CA ALA A 112 4.84 -14.30 -1.83
C ALA A 112 5.34 -15.68 -1.35
N VAL A 113 6.34 -15.70 -0.46
CA VAL A 113 6.86 -16.96 0.11
C VAL A 113 5.80 -17.63 0.99
N ALA A 114 5.22 -16.89 1.93
CA ALA A 114 4.16 -17.39 2.82
C ALA A 114 2.97 -17.94 2.00
N GLY A 115 2.53 -17.19 0.99
CA GLY A 115 1.44 -17.61 0.11
C GLY A 115 1.77 -18.84 -0.73
N ALA A 116 3.02 -19.00 -1.19
CA ALA A 116 3.43 -20.19 -1.91
C ALA A 116 3.43 -21.44 -1.02
N ILE A 117 3.83 -21.30 0.25
CA ILE A 117 3.80 -22.41 1.21
C ILE A 117 2.36 -22.75 1.57
N GLU A 118 1.57 -21.79 2.06
CA GLU A 118 0.23 -22.04 2.61
C GLU A 118 -0.83 -22.34 1.56
N PHE A 119 -0.77 -21.74 0.35
CA PHE A 119 -1.80 -21.96 -0.67
C PHE A 119 -1.47 -23.08 -1.66
N ARG A 120 -0.19 -23.49 -1.74
CA ARG A 120 0.29 -24.41 -2.78
C ARG A 120 1.16 -25.55 -2.26
N ASP A 121 1.39 -25.64 -0.96
CA ASP A 121 2.29 -26.63 -0.33
C ASP A 121 3.68 -26.63 -1.01
N ALA A 122 4.15 -25.45 -1.44
CA ALA A 122 5.41 -25.35 -2.18
C ALA A 122 6.58 -25.71 -1.25
N PRO A 123 7.50 -26.61 -1.66
CA PRO A 123 8.65 -27.01 -0.85
C PRO A 123 9.76 -25.96 -0.94
N ILE A 124 9.50 -24.75 -0.46
CA ILE A 124 10.48 -23.66 -0.46
C ILE A 124 11.48 -23.89 0.67
N THR A 125 12.73 -24.15 0.30
CA THR A 125 13.86 -24.29 1.23
C THR A 125 14.95 -23.25 1.01
N GLU A 126 14.81 -22.40 -0.02
CA GLU A 126 15.82 -21.44 -0.45
C GLU A 126 15.77 -20.17 0.40
N PRO A 127 16.80 -19.88 1.24
CA PRO A 127 16.79 -18.73 2.12
C PRO A 127 16.80 -17.39 1.37
N ASP A 128 17.38 -17.36 0.17
CA ASP A 128 17.49 -16.15 -0.64
C ASP A 128 16.13 -15.62 -1.06
N LEU A 129 15.11 -16.47 -1.23
CA LEU A 129 13.75 -16.02 -1.53
C LEU A 129 13.11 -15.28 -0.35
N VAL A 130 13.35 -15.75 0.88
CA VAL A 130 12.86 -15.12 2.12
C VAL A 130 13.53 -13.76 2.34
N ARG A 131 14.79 -13.60 1.93
CA ARG A 131 15.53 -12.34 2.05
C ARG A 131 15.17 -11.32 0.96
N THR A 132 15.09 -11.77 -0.29
CA THR A 132 15.03 -10.85 -1.45
C THR A 132 13.63 -10.40 -1.81
N LEU A 133 12.61 -11.26 -1.67
CA LEU A 133 11.24 -10.92 -2.06
C LEU A 133 10.64 -9.83 -1.18
N PRO A 134 10.74 -9.87 0.16
CA PRO A 134 10.30 -8.75 0.99
C PRO A 134 11.01 -7.43 0.64
N GLN A 135 12.32 -7.47 0.40
CA GLN A 135 13.10 -6.29 0.01
C GLN A 135 12.63 -5.71 -1.34
N MET A 136 12.30 -6.57 -2.30
CA MET A 136 11.71 -6.14 -3.57
C MET A 136 10.35 -5.46 -3.34
N GLY A 137 9.49 -6.03 -2.48
CA GLY A 137 8.21 -5.43 -2.15
C GLY A 137 8.33 -4.09 -1.42
N TYR A 138 9.26 -3.97 -0.46
CA TYR A 138 9.57 -2.70 0.18
C TYR A 138 10.11 -1.67 -0.81
N ALA A 139 10.95 -2.07 -1.77
CA ALA A 139 11.43 -1.17 -2.83
C ALA A 139 10.29 -0.69 -3.74
N MET A 140 9.33 -1.56 -4.09
CA MET A 140 8.14 -1.15 -4.84
C MET A 140 7.35 -0.07 -4.08
N VAL A 141 7.16 -0.23 -2.77
CA VAL A 141 6.36 0.68 -1.95
C VAL A 141 7.10 1.96 -1.60
N LEU A 142 8.32 1.87 -1.06
CA LEU A 142 9.06 3.03 -0.55
C LEU A 142 9.69 3.85 -1.65
N LEU A 143 10.31 3.18 -2.63
CA LEU A 143 10.93 3.84 -3.77
C LEU A 143 9.82 4.22 -4.75
N GLY A 144 9.20 3.25 -5.41
CA GLY A 144 8.18 3.56 -6.41
C GLY A 144 6.97 4.30 -5.84
N GLY A 145 6.31 3.70 -4.85
CA GLY A 145 5.10 4.23 -4.23
C GLY A 145 5.35 5.53 -3.47
N GLY A 146 6.44 5.63 -2.71
CA GLY A 146 6.77 6.80 -1.91
C GLY A 146 6.95 8.04 -2.78
N PHE A 147 7.66 7.95 -3.91
CA PHE A 147 7.79 9.07 -4.85
C PHE A 147 6.45 9.42 -5.52
N ALA A 148 5.60 8.44 -5.82
CA ALA A 148 4.26 8.70 -6.34
C ALA A 148 3.37 9.41 -5.30
N ALA A 149 3.43 8.99 -4.03
CA ALA A 149 2.75 9.64 -2.92
C ALA A 149 3.25 11.08 -2.71
N LEU A 150 4.56 11.33 -2.85
CA LEU A 150 5.12 12.69 -2.81
C LEU A 150 4.51 13.59 -3.89
N VAL A 151 4.35 13.11 -5.13
CA VAL A 151 3.72 13.88 -6.21
C VAL A 151 2.24 14.20 -5.88
N LEU A 152 1.50 13.24 -5.32
CA LEU A 152 0.13 13.48 -4.85
C LEU A 152 0.09 14.57 -3.76
N VAL A 153 0.99 14.51 -2.78
CA VAL A 153 1.06 15.50 -1.69
C VAL A 153 1.43 16.89 -2.23
N LEU A 154 2.39 16.97 -3.16
CA LEU A 154 2.82 18.23 -3.76
C LEU A 154 1.70 18.88 -4.59
N THR A 155 1.06 18.11 -5.47
CA THR A 155 -0.06 18.62 -6.29
C THR A 155 -1.23 19.07 -5.43
N THR A 156 -1.59 18.30 -4.39
CA THR A 156 -2.61 18.68 -3.40
C THR A 156 -2.23 19.97 -2.68
N SER A 157 -1.00 20.08 -2.19
CA SER A 157 -0.50 21.27 -1.48
C SER A 157 -0.52 22.52 -2.36
N ILE A 158 -0.05 22.40 -3.61
CA ILE A 158 -0.01 23.52 -4.56
C ILE A 158 -1.42 24.04 -4.84
N ILE A 159 -2.36 23.15 -5.16
CA ILE A 159 -3.75 23.55 -5.44
C ILE A 159 -4.37 24.18 -4.19
N SER A 160 -4.13 23.62 -3.01
CA SER A 160 -4.66 24.15 -1.75
C SER A 160 -4.15 25.57 -1.49
N LEU A 161 -2.85 25.81 -1.65
CA LEU A 161 -2.26 27.15 -1.48
C LEU A 161 -2.73 28.16 -2.52
N GLN A 162 -3.01 27.72 -3.75
CA GLN A 162 -3.48 28.61 -4.82
C GLN A 162 -4.96 28.98 -4.69
N THR A 163 -5.78 28.08 -4.13
CA THR A 163 -7.24 28.19 -4.19
C THR A 163 -7.90 28.38 -2.82
N GLY A 164 -7.19 28.07 -1.72
CA GLY A 164 -7.75 28.07 -0.37
C GLY A 164 -8.81 26.99 -0.14
N ALA A 165 -8.84 25.94 -0.98
CA ALA A 165 -9.89 24.92 -0.97
C ALA A 165 -9.79 23.91 0.20
N LEU A 166 -8.64 23.85 0.88
CA LEU A 166 -8.34 23.00 2.03
C LEU A 166 -7.63 23.85 3.10
#